data_AF-A0A5A7V7R7-F1
#
_entry.id   AF-A0A5A7V7R7-F1
#
_cell.length_a   1.000
_cell.length_b   1.000
_cell.length_c   1.000
_cell.angle_alpha   90.00
_cell.angle_beta   90.00
_cell.angle_gamma   90.00
#
_symmetry.space_group_name_H-M   'P 1'
#
loop_
_entity.id
_entity.type
_entity.pdbx_description
1 polymer ?
#
loop_
_entity_poly.entity_id
_entity_poly.type
_entity_poly.pdbx_seq_one_letter_code
_entity_poly.pdbx_strand_id
1 'polypeptide(L)'
;MGSNGKSFVFEKPILLKSGTNTITLLSATVGLKNYDAFYDMVPTGIDGGPIYLIGDENVTTDLSSIYGLIRRMTWYKTSFKTPAGIDLVVLDMQGMGKGQAWVNEKNIGRFWPSLIAGNDSCSATCDYRGAYNPSKCVRNCGNPSQRWYHVPRSFLSSNTNTLILFEEIGGNPQQVSVQTITIGSICGNANEGSTLELSCQGGHVISEIQFASYGNPEGKCGSFKQGSWDVTNSALFVEKACIGMESCSIDVFAKSFGLGDATNLSARLAVQALCAHN
;
A
#
# COMPACT_ATOMS: atom_id res chain seq x y z
N MET A 1 15.78 21.05 -16.12
CA MET A 1 15.07 21.98 -15.21
C MET A 1 14.07 21.16 -14.42
N GLY A 2 14.32 20.93 -13.12
CA GLY A 2 13.55 20.00 -12.29
C GLY A 2 13.61 20.38 -10.81
N SER A 3 13.22 21.61 -10.49
CA SER A 3 13.24 22.16 -9.13
C SER A 3 12.13 21.57 -8.24
N ASN A 4 12.24 20.28 -7.91
CA ASN A 4 11.34 19.56 -6.99
C ASN A 4 11.90 19.47 -5.56
N GLY A 5 12.84 20.35 -5.20
CA GLY A 5 13.01 20.72 -3.79
C GLY A 5 11.80 21.53 -3.37
N LYS A 6 10.82 20.89 -2.69
CA LYS A 6 9.66 21.59 -2.12
C LYS A 6 10.12 22.47 -0.96
N SER A 7 10.51 23.71 -1.27
CA SER A 7 10.56 24.77 -0.27
C SER A 7 9.14 25.04 0.22
N PHE A 8 8.96 25.15 1.54
CA PHE A 8 7.71 25.54 2.15
C PHE A 8 7.97 26.70 3.11
N VAL A 9 7.14 27.73 3.01
CA VAL A 9 7.10 28.82 3.99
C VAL A 9 6.04 28.45 5.02
N PHE A 10 6.39 28.55 6.30
CA PHE A 10 5.45 28.30 7.41
C PHE A 10 5.17 29.61 8.14
N GLU A 11 4.01 30.19 7.85
CA GLU A 11 3.48 31.36 8.56
C GLU A 11 2.29 30.93 9.41
N LYS A 12 2.33 31.24 10.71
CA LYS A 12 1.23 30.97 11.62
C LYS A 12 1.23 31.96 12.78
N PRO A 13 0.09 32.59 13.12
CA PRO A 13 -0.05 33.36 14.35
C PRO A 13 0.24 32.49 15.58
N ILE A 14 1.11 32.98 16.47
CA ILE A 14 1.42 32.36 17.75
C ILE A 14 1.05 33.32 18.89
N LEU A 15 0.51 32.78 19.98
CA LEU A 15 0.21 33.56 21.18
C LEU A 15 1.46 33.64 22.05
N LEU A 16 2.02 34.85 22.19
CA LEU A 16 3.09 35.16 23.11
C LEU A 16 2.53 35.78 24.39
N LYS A 17 3.03 35.35 25.54
CA LYS A 17 2.82 35.94 26.86
C LYS A 17 3.85 37.04 27.14
N SER A 18 3.53 37.94 28.07
CA SER A 18 4.54 38.74 28.76
C SER A 18 5.42 37.82 29.62
N GLY A 19 6.73 38.04 29.62
CA GLY A 19 7.61 36.93 29.96
C GLY A 19 7.42 35.82 28.92
N THR A 20 6.89 34.65 29.25
CA THR A 20 7.61 33.43 28.83
C THR A 20 6.77 32.28 28.20
N ASN A 21 7.04 31.67 27.01
CA ASN A 21 7.70 32.15 25.75
C ASN A 21 8.76 31.36 24.88
N THR A 22 9.08 30.07 25.02
CA THR A 22 10.18 29.40 24.26
C THR A 22 9.72 28.93 22.88
N ILE A 23 10.53 29.16 21.84
CA ILE A 23 10.27 28.68 20.48
C ILE A 23 11.16 27.48 20.18
N THR A 24 10.54 26.31 19.99
CA THR A 24 11.22 25.09 19.55
C THR A 24 10.79 24.73 18.14
N LEU A 25 11.73 24.72 17.20
CA LEU A 25 11.51 24.26 15.83
C LEU A 25 12.07 22.84 15.69
N LEU A 26 11.20 21.90 15.34
CA LEU A 26 11.60 20.55 14.95
C LEU A 26 11.73 20.50 13.42
N SER A 27 12.94 20.19 12.93
CA SER A 27 13.15 19.86 11.53
C SER A 27 13.26 18.35 11.35
N ALA A 28 12.55 17.78 10.37
CA ALA A 28 12.49 16.34 10.14
C ALA A 28 12.58 15.99 8.66
N THR A 29 13.62 15.22 8.30
CA THR A 29 13.92 14.86 6.91
C THR A 29 13.25 13.55 6.50
N VAL A 30 12.40 13.58 5.46
CA VAL A 30 11.70 12.39 4.93
C VAL A 30 12.48 11.78 3.76
N GLY A 31 13.72 11.40 4.03
CA GLY A 31 14.68 10.96 3.00
C GLY A 31 15.43 12.14 2.36
N LEU A 32 16.55 11.82 1.70
CA LEU A 32 17.37 12.79 0.96
C LEU A 32 17.06 12.69 -0.54
N LYS A 33 17.35 13.75 -1.31
CA LYS A 33 17.27 13.71 -2.77
C LYS A 33 18.26 12.67 -3.30
N ASN A 34 17.83 11.85 -4.26
CA ASN A 34 18.56 10.66 -4.71
C ASN A 34 18.66 10.54 -6.24
N TYR A 35 18.31 11.59 -6.97
CA TYR A 35 18.34 11.68 -8.44
C TYR A 35 18.40 13.16 -8.86
N ASP A 36 18.67 13.43 -10.15
CA ASP A 36 18.86 14.77 -10.78
C ASP A 36 20.22 15.42 -10.44
N ALA A 37 20.66 16.39 -11.24
CA ALA A 37 22.01 16.97 -11.11
C ALA A 37 22.22 17.65 -9.74
N PHE A 38 23.44 17.51 -9.20
CA PHE A 38 23.85 18.05 -7.90
C PHE A 38 22.90 17.69 -6.74
N TYR A 39 22.33 16.47 -6.74
CA TYR A 39 21.37 16.05 -5.71
C TYR A 39 21.96 16.01 -4.30
N ASP A 40 23.26 15.78 -4.21
CA ASP A 40 24.13 15.81 -3.04
C ASP A 40 24.30 17.22 -2.44
N MET A 41 24.16 18.26 -3.26
CA MET A 41 24.25 19.67 -2.87
C MET A 41 22.89 20.26 -2.44
N VAL A 42 21.80 19.48 -2.46
CA VAL A 42 20.47 19.98 -2.07
C VAL A 42 20.34 20.00 -0.54
N PRO A 43 20.14 21.18 0.07
CA PRO A 43 20.09 21.30 1.52
C PRO A 43 18.80 20.70 2.10
N THR A 44 18.85 20.38 3.39
CA THR A 44 17.68 19.88 4.14
C THR A 44 17.52 20.56 5.48
N GLY A 45 16.27 20.82 5.84
CA GLY A 45 15.88 21.40 7.11
C GLY A 45 15.73 22.92 7.01
N ILE A 46 16.12 23.63 8.07
CA ILE A 46 16.11 25.10 8.08
C ILE A 46 17.44 25.57 7.49
N ASP A 47 17.48 25.75 6.18
CA ASP A 47 18.66 26.21 5.44
C ASP A 47 18.33 27.43 4.57
N GLY A 48 19.26 28.38 4.49
CA GLY A 48 19.20 29.58 3.64
C GLY A 48 18.08 30.60 3.93
N GLY A 49 17.02 30.21 4.66
CA GLY A 49 15.85 31.05 4.94
C GLY A 49 15.94 31.81 6.26
N PRO A 50 15.55 33.09 6.32
CA PRO A 50 15.44 33.83 7.57
C PRO A 50 14.24 33.33 8.41
N ILE A 51 14.47 33.10 9.70
CA ILE A 51 13.39 32.88 10.68
C ILE A 51 12.96 34.25 11.21
N TYR A 52 11.85 34.78 10.70
CA TYR A 52 11.26 36.02 11.22
C TYR A 52 10.18 35.74 12.27
N LEU A 53 10.25 36.46 13.38
CA LEU A 53 9.05 36.76 14.17
C LEU A 53 8.53 38.12 13.69
N ILE A 54 7.48 38.09 12.88
CA ILE A 54 6.79 39.29 12.42
C ILE A 54 5.84 39.71 13.55
N GLY A 55 6.35 40.52 14.48
CA GLY A 55 5.52 41.32 15.37
C GLY A 55 5.01 42.56 14.64
N ASP A 56 3.93 43.18 15.14
CA ASP A 56 3.29 44.33 14.48
C ASP A 56 4.23 45.54 14.25
N GLU A 57 5.37 45.61 14.95
CA GLU A 57 6.39 46.68 14.79
C GLU A 57 7.86 46.17 14.78
N ASN A 58 8.12 44.96 14.26
CA ASN A 58 9.48 44.52 13.85
C ASN A 58 10.57 44.38 14.96
N VAL A 59 10.20 43.91 16.17
CA VAL A 59 11.12 43.69 17.31
C VAL A 59 11.11 42.23 17.79
N THR A 60 12.29 41.67 18.14
CA THR A 60 12.52 40.25 18.49
C THR A 60 13.22 40.05 19.85
N THR A 61 12.66 39.22 20.75
CA THR A 61 13.34 38.70 21.97
C THR A 61 12.77 37.33 22.41
N ASP A 62 13.65 36.43 22.91
CA ASP A 62 13.37 35.03 23.38
C ASP A 62 13.00 34.90 24.88
N LEU A 63 12.22 33.86 25.24
CA LEU A 63 11.37 33.78 26.43
C LEU A 63 11.04 32.25 26.80
N SER A 64 10.19 31.85 27.80
CA SER A 64 9.90 30.39 28.17
C SER A 64 8.54 29.84 28.81
N SER A 65 7.67 29.08 28.09
CA SER A 65 6.55 28.15 28.55
C SER A 65 5.01 28.34 28.23
N ILE A 66 4.36 27.31 27.63
CA ILE A 66 2.90 27.01 27.67
C ILE A 66 2.64 25.48 27.68
N TYR A 67 1.62 25.01 28.42
CA TYR A 67 1.04 23.66 28.34
C TYR A 67 -0.33 23.66 27.62
N GLY A 68 -0.66 22.61 26.86
CA GLY A 68 -2.00 22.37 26.28
C GLY A 68 -1.97 21.26 25.21
N LEU A 69 -2.53 20.08 25.51
CA LEU A 69 -2.16 18.85 24.81
C LEU A 69 -2.99 18.55 23.55
N ILE A 70 -2.44 18.86 22.38
CA ILE A 70 -2.35 17.83 21.32
C ILE A 70 -1.00 17.13 21.56
N ARG A 71 -1.02 15.87 22.00
CA ARG A 71 0.20 15.09 22.24
C ARG A 71 0.86 14.64 20.92
N ARG A 72 1.47 15.61 20.25
CA ARG A 72 2.48 15.41 19.20
C ARG A 72 3.77 14.88 19.83
N MET A 73 4.59 14.17 19.07
CA MET A 73 5.82 13.54 19.55
C MET A 73 5.57 12.50 20.68
N THR A 74 4.55 11.65 20.52
CA THR A 74 4.17 10.64 21.53
C THR A 74 4.79 9.28 21.26
N TRP A 75 5.33 8.67 22.30
CA TRP A 75 5.70 7.26 22.30
C TRP A 75 4.55 6.40 22.81
N TYR A 76 4.18 5.39 22.04
CA TYR A 76 3.28 4.31 22.45
C TYR A 76 4.06 3.00 22.52
N LYS A 77 3.77 2.19 23.52
CA LYS A 77 4.30 0.83 23.68
C LYS A 77 3.17 -0.11 24.02
N THR A 78 3.10 -1.25 23.34
CA THR A 78 2.14 -2.33 23.61
C THR A 78 2.77 -3.69 23.32
N SER A 79 2.05 -4.76 23.66
CA SER A 79 2.44 -6.14 23.36
C SER A 79 1.36 -6.86 22.58
N PHE A 80 1.75 -7.72 21.64
CA PHE A 80 0.83 -8.50 20.81
C PHE A 80 1.28 -9.96 20.68
N LYS A 81 0.34 -10.87 20.47
CA LYS A 81 0.64 -12.29 20.21
C LYS A 81 1.15 -12.49 18.78
N THR A 82 2.09 -13.39 18.60
CA THR A 82 2.55 -13.81 17.26
C THR A 82 1.38 -14.42 16.50
N PRO A 83 1.01 -13.89 15.31
CA PRO A 83 -0.04 -14.50 14.50
C PRO A 83 0.33 -15.93 14.10
N ALA A 84 -0.66 -16.82 14.01
CA ALA A 84 -0.44 -18.19 13.54
C ALA A 84 0.00 -18.24 12.05
N GLY A 85 0.31 -19.44 11.56
CA GLY A 85 0.70 -19.68 10.17
C GLY A 85 2.00 -19.01 9.75
N ILE A 86 2.23 -18.94 8.43
CA ILE A 86 3.43 -18.32 7.85
C ILE A 86 3.14 -17.08 6.99
N ASP A 87 1.86 -16.69 6.83
CA ASP A 87 1.39 -15.49 6.14
C ASP A 87 2.22 -14.23 6.43
N LEU A 88 2.31 -13.31 5.49
CA LEU A 88 2.97 -12.03 5.72
C LEU A 88 2.28 -11.27 6.86
N VAL A 89 3.04 -10.68 7.77
CA VAL A 89 2.48 -9.86 8.87
C VAL A 89 2.61 -8.39 8.53
N VAL A 90 1.55 -7.64 8.77
CA VAL A 90 1.54 -6.17 8.64
C VAL A 90 0.96 -5.51 9.87
N LEU A 91 1.39 -4.27 10.11
CA LEU A 91 0.65 -3.32 10.93
C LEU A 91 -0.25 -2.50 10.00
N ASP A 92 -1.55 -2.59 10.22
CA ASP A 92 -2.49 -1.59 9.74
C ASP A 92 -2.38 -0.37 10.65
N MET A 93 -1.84 0.73 10.12
CA MET A 93 -1.64 1.98 10.86
C MET A 93 -2.84 2.94 10.72
N GLN A 94 -4.03 2.42 10.43
CA GLN A 94 -5.27 3.20 10.43
C GLN A 94 -5.38 4.05 11.71
N GLY A 95 -5.79 5.31 11.55
CA GLY A 95 -5.92 6.27 12.65
C GLY A 95 -4.61 6.94 13.11
N MET A 96 -3.44 6.49 12.66
CA MET A 96 -2.15 7.14 12.96
C MET A 96 -1.87 8.33 12.04
N GLY A 97 -0.89 9.15 12.42
CA GLY A 97 -0.47 10.35 11.71
C GLY A 97 0.77 10.12 10.86
N LYS A 98 1.94 10.38 11.46
CA LYS A 98 3.28 10.28 10.86
C LYS A 98 4.26 9.84 11.93
N GLY A 99 5.24 9.01 11.61
CA GLY A 99 6.11 8.50 12.66
C GLY A 99 7.07 7.39 12.27
N GLN A 100 7.51 6.63 13.26
CA GLN A 100 8.37 5.46 13.13
C GLN A 100 7.87 4.32 14.00
N ALA A 101 8.13 3.08 13.58
CA ALA A 101 7.71 1.90 14.31
C ALA A 101 8.86 0.89 14.49
N TRP A 102 8.80 0.14 15.60
CA TRP A 102 9.73 -0.93 15.93
C TRP A 102 8.95 -2.15 16.45
N VAL A 103 9.38 -3.34 16.03
CA VAL A 103 8.88 -4.63 16.55
C VAL A 103 10.05 -5.39 17.14
N ASN A 104 9.96 -5.72 18.43
CA ASN A 104 11.05 -6.35 19.20
C ASN A 104 12.39 -5.61 18.99
N GLU A 105 12.38 -4.29 19.21
CA GLU A 105 13.52 -3.35 19.08
C GLU A 105 14.06 -3.16 17.64
N LYS A 106 13.64 -3.97 16.67
CA LYS A 106 14.00 -3.83 15.26
C LYS A 106 13.10 -2.78 14.58
N ASN A 107 13.71 -1.73 14.00
CA ASN A 107 12.99 -0.69 13.26
C ASN A 107 12.37 -1.29 11.99
N ILE A 108 11.09 -0.99 11.73
CA ILE A 108 10.35 -1.44 10.53
C ILE A 108 10.03 -0.28 9.57
N GLY A 109 10.67 0.88 9.77
CA GLY A 109 10.58 2.04 8.91
C GLY A 109 9.71 3.18 9.45
N ARG A 110 9.47 4.16 8.57
CA ARG A 110 8.60 5.31 8.79
C ARG A 110 7.17 4.97 8.39
N PHE A 111 6.19 5.45 9.16
CA PHE A 111 4.78 5.43 8.76
C PHE A 111 4.28 6.85 8.48
N TRP A 112 3.33 6.99 7.55
CA TRP A 112 2.65 8.24 7.24
C TRP A 112 1.26 8.02 6.60
N PRO A 113 0.36 7.24 7.23
CA PRO A 113 -0.97 6.96 6.68
C PRO A 113 -1.86 8.19 6.57
N SER A 114 -1.57 9.30 7.27
CA SER A 114 -2.29 10.56 7.07
C SER A 114 -1.92 11.28 5.76
N LEU A 115 -0.88 10.84 5.04
CA LEU A 115 -0.54 11.36 3.72
C LEU A 115 -1.38 10.62 2.68
N ILE A 116 -2.49 11.24 2.28
CA ILE A 116 -3.44 10.68 1.31
C ILE A 116 -2.87 10.76 -0.12
N ALA A 117 -3.04 9.70 -0.90
CA ALA A 117 -2.69 9.69 -2.33
C ALA A 117 -3.63 10.61 -3.12
N GLY A 118 -3.05 11.50 -3.93
CA GLY A 118 -3.79 12.49 -4.73
C GLY A 118 -4.80 11.85 -5.70
N ASN A 119 -5.85 12.59 -6.04
CA ASN A 119 -7.00 12.07 -6.79
C ASN A 119 -6.82 12.08 -8.32
N ASP A 120 -5.90 12.89 -8.82
CA ASP A 120 -5.94 13.39 -10.21
C ASP A 120 -5.36 12.42 -11.26
N SER A 121 -4.93 11.22 -10.84
CA SER A 121 -4.20 10.27 -11.70
C SER A 121 -4.78 8.84 -11.72
N CYS A 122 -5.80 8.52 -10.92
CA CYS A 122 -6.41 7.19 -10.98
C CYS A 122 -7.42 7.10 -12.12
N SER A 123 -7.07 6.34 -13.16
CA SER A 123 -8.05 5.92 -14.17
C SER A 123 -8.91 4.77 -13.64
N ALA A 124 -10.20 4.77 -13.99
CA ALA A 124 -11.10 3.64 -13.73
C ALA A 124 -10.70 2.38 -14.53
N THR A 125 -9.98 2.57 -15.64
CA THR A 125 -9.52 1.52 -16.57
C THR A 125 -8.00 1.57 -16.74
N CYS A 126 -7.38 0.41 -16.89
CA CYS A 126 -5.95 0.27 -17.20
C CYS A 126 -5.84 -0.77 -18.32
N ASP A 127 -5.53 -0.32 -19.54
CA ASP A 127 -5.27 -1.20 -20.68
C ASP A 127 -3.76 -1.44 -20.78
N TYR A 128 -3.36 -2.71 -20.90
CA TYR A 128 -1.95 -3.07 -21.09
C TYR A 128 -1.44 -2.64 -22.47
N ARG A 129 -2.33 -2.51 -23.47
CA ARG A 129 -2.00 -2.16 -24.86
C ARG A 129 -1.64 -0.68 -24.99
N GLY A 130 -0.82 -0.35 -25.99
CA GLY A 130 -0.33 1.00 -26.24
C GLY A 130 0.73 1.47 -25.24
N ALA A 131 1.37 2.61 -25.53
CA ALA A 131 2.49 3.13 -24.76
C ALA A 131 2.20 3.19 -23.24
N TYR A 132 3.20 2.86 -22.43
CA TYR A 132 3.15 2.99 -20.98
C TYR A 132 3.66 4.37 -20.53
N ASN A 133 3.06 4.89 -19.46
CA ASN A 133 3.63 5.98 -18.67
C ASN A 133 3.27 5.74 -17.20
N PRO A 134 4.01 6.32 -16.22
CA PRO A 134 3.79 6.06 -14.79
C PRO A 134 2.36 6.39 -14.30
N SER A 135 1.68 7.35 -14.94
CA SER A 135 0.31 7.74 -14.59
C SER A 135 -0.78 6.83 -15.18
N LYS A 136 -0.46 5.95 -16.14
CA LYS A 136 -1.44 5.17 -16.93
C LYS A 136 -2.32 4.25 -16.09
N CYS A 137 -1.80 3.71 -15.00
CA CYS A 137 -2.43 2.65 -14.22
C CYS A 137 -2.31 2.87 -12.70
N VAL A 138 -2.30 4.13 -12.25
CA VAL A 138 -2.26 4.48 -10.82
C VAL A 138 -3.53 3.99 -10.13
N ARG A 139 -3.38 3.55 -8.88
CA ARG A 139 -4.46 3.04 -8.01
C ARG A 139 -4.33 3.67 -6.62
N ASN A 140 -5.29 3.35 -5.73
CA ASN A 140 -5.28 3.77 -4.32
C ASN A 140 -5.43 5.29 -4.08
N CYS A 141 -5.92 6.06 -5.05
CA CYS A 141 -6.24 7.48 -4.86
C CYS A 141 -7.32 7.68 -3.77
N GLY A 142 -7.28 8.82 -3.09
CA GLY A 142 -8.20 9.16 -1.99
C GLY A 142 -7.99 8.34 -0.70
N ASN A 143 -7.04 7.40 -0.69
CA ASN A 143 -6.70 6.55 0.44
C ASN A 143 -5.29 6.92 0.97
N PRO A 144 -4.91 6.48 2.19
CA PRO A 144 -3.53 6.56 2.66
C PRO A 144 -2.53 6.06 1.60
N SER A 145 -1.53 6.87 1.29
CA SER A 145 -0.45 6.51 0.33
C SER A 145 0.22 5.19 0.71
N GLN A 146 0.35 4.93 2.01
CA GLN A 146 0.58 3.60 2.57
C GLN A 146 -0.21 3.45 3.88
N ARG A 147 -1.05 2.42 3.99
CA ARG A 147 -1.79 2.08 5.21
C ARG A 147 -1.16 0.91 5.98
N TRP A 148 -0.69 -0.11 5.25
CA TRP A 148 -0.12 -1.32 5.80
C TRP A 148 1.41 -1.30 5.76
N TYR A 149 2.04 -1.66 6.88
CA TYR A 149 3.49 -1.63 7.08
C TYR A 149 4.00 -3.02 7.42
N HIS A 150 4.89 -3.55 6.58
CA HIS A 150 5.37 -4.92 6.68
C HIS A 150 6.20 -5.18 7.95
N VAL A 151 5.88 -6.27 8.63
CA VAL A 151 6.64 -6.81 9.77
C VAL A 151 7.22 -8.16 9.35
N PRO A 152 8.54 -8.26 9.11
CA PRO A 152 9.16 -9.54 8.77
C PRO A 152 8.89 -10.59 9.87
N ARG A 153 8.48 -11.80 9.48
CA ARG A 153 8.27 -12.92 10.43
C ARG A 153 9.49 -13.18 11.33
N SER A 154 10.71 -12.99 10.81
CA SER A 154 11.98 -13.10 11.53
C SER A 154 12.25 -11.98 12.56
N PHE A 155 11.36 -10.98 12.67
CA PHE A 155 11.38 -9.97 13.73
C PHE A 155 10.48 -10.38 14.91
N LEU A 156 9.62 -11.39 14.73
CA LEU A 156 8.71 -11.89 15.76
C LEU A 156 9.40 -12.95 16.64
N SER A 157 8.96 -12.98 17.90
CA SER A 157 9.25 -14.03 18.88
C SER A 157 8.21 -15.15 18.76
N SER A 158 8.40 -16.26 19.47
CA SER A 158 7.51 -17.43 19.38
C SER A 158 6.10 -17.24 19.97
N ASN A 159 5.90 -16.25 20.84
CA ASN A 159 4.64 -16.11 21.59
C ASN A 159 4.15 -14.65 21.70
N THR A 160 4.97 -13.75 22.23
CA THR A 160 4.57 -12.35 22.51
C THR A 160 5.66 -11.40 22.05
N ASN A 161 5.24 -10.31 21.42
CA ASN A 161 6.08 -9.31 20.77
C ASN A 161 5.82 -7.94 21.38
N THR A 162 6.84 -7.09 21.45
CA THR A 162 6.70 -5.68 21.79
C THR A 162 6.56 -4.86 20.52
N LEU A 163 5.53 -4.00 20.47
CA LEU A 163 5.39 -2.94 19.47
C LEU A 163 5.69 -1.59 20.13
N ILE A 164 6.58 -0.81 19.51
CA ILE A 164 6.85 0.58 19.88
C ILE A 164 6.51 1.46 18.67
N LEU A 165 5.73 2.51 18.90
CA LEU A 165 5.40 3.53 17.90
C LEU A 165 5.85 4.89 18.43
N PHE A 166 6.46 5.69 17.55
CA PHE A 166 6.70 7.10 17.77
C PHE A 166 5.83 7.90 16.80
N GLU A 167 4.86 8.65 17.32
CA GLU A 167 3.88 9.46 16.59
C GLU A 167 4.24 10.95 16.65
N GLU A 168 4.54 11.53 15.51
CA GLU A 168 5.05 12.89 15.34
C GLU A 168 3.95 13.95 15.37
N ILE A 169 2.82 13.72 14.69
CA ILE A 169 1.81 14.77 14.40
C ILE A 169 0.46 14.57 15.11
N GLY A 170 0.20 13.35 15.59
CA GLY A 170 -0.98 12.95 16.35
C GLY A 170 -1.79 11.86 15.65
N GLY A 171 -2.23 10.87 16.41
CA GLY A 171 -3.02 9.73 15.91
C GLY A 171 -3.74 8.98 17.03
N ASN A 172 -4.66 8.10 16.66
CA ASN A 172 -5.37 7.22 17.60
C ASN A 172 -4.80 5.79 17.55
N PRO A 173 -4.00 5.37 18.54
CA PRO A 173 -3.37 4.04 18.55
C PRO A 173 -4.38 2.89 18.72
N GLN A 174 -5.62 3.16 19.12
CA GLN A 174 -6.66 2.11 19.26
C GLN A 174 -7.11 1.53 17.91
N GLN A 175 -6.83 2.21 16.80
CA GLN A 175 -7.14 1.72 15.44
C GLN A 175 -5.96 0.93 14.82
N VAL A 176 -4.79 0.91 15.47
CA VAL A 176 -3.64 0.13 15.01
C VAL A 176 -3.91 -1.35 15.27
N SER A 177 -3.77 -2.18 14.24
CA SER A 177 -3.96 -3.63 14.36
C SER A 177 -2.85 -4.41 13.66
N VAL A 178 -2.53 -5.59 14.22
CA VAL A 178 -1.66 -6.58 13.60
C VAL A 178 -2.54 -7.46 12.73
N GLN A 179 -2.26 -7.53 11.44
CA GLN A 179 -3.01 -8.33 10.46
C GLN A 179 -2.05 -9.29 9.75
N THR A 180 -2.57 -10.45 9.33
CA THR A 180 -1.90 -11.29 8.33
C THR A 180 -2.44 -10.94 6.93
N ILE A 181 -1.55 -10.94 5.94
CA ILE A 181 -1.89 -10.89 4.53
C ILE A 181 -1.65 -12.28 3.96
N THR A 182 -2.74 -13.01 3.72
CA THR A 182 -2.77 -14.12 2.78
C THR A 182 -2.77 -13.57 1.35
N ILE A 183 -2.25 -14.34 0.39
CA ILE A 183 -2.39 -14.03 -1.04
C ILE A 183 -3.82 -14.43 -1.44
N GLY A 184 -4.78 -13.57 -1.08
CA GLY A 184 -6.21 -13.93 -1.08
C GLY A 184 -6.76 -14.31 -2.44
N SER A 185 -6.25 -13.76 -3.56
CA SER A 185 -6.63 -14.24 -4.88
C SER A 185 -5.54 -14.02 -5.91
N ILE A 186 -5.27 -15.05 -6.71
CA ILE A 186 -4.62 -14.92 -8.02
C ILE A 186 -5.69 -14.85 -9.10
N CYS A 187 -5.37 -14.17 -10.19
CA CYS A 187 -6.26 -14.04 -11.33
C CYS A 187 -5.47 -14.12 -12.63
N GLY A 188 -6.11 -14.66 -13.65
CA GLY A 188 -5.54 -14.76 -14.97
C GLY A 188 -6.63 -14.65 -16.04
N ASN A 189 -6.26 -14.18 -17.23
CA ASN A 189 -7.12 -14.30 -18.40
C ASN A 189 -6.28 -14.41 -19.66
N ALA A 190 -6.74 -15.21 -20.61
CA ALA A 190 -6.09 -15.42 -21.89
C ALA A 190 -7.16 -15.61 -22.98
N ASN A 191 -6.86 -15.17 -24.19
CA ASN A 191 -7.78 -15.26 -25.33
C ASN A 191 -7.74 -16.65 -25.96
N GLU A 192 -8.74 -16.95 -26.78
CA GLU A 192 -8.73 -18.14 -27.63
C GLU A 192 -7.43 -18.28 -28.44
N GLY A 193 -6.88 -19.49 -28.47
CA GLY A 193 -5.63 -19.80 -29.16
C GLY A 193 -4.35 -19.55 -28.33
N SER A 194 -4.45 -19.44 -27.00
CA SER A 194 -3.30 -19.19 -26.12
C SER A 194 -3.36 -20.02 -24.83
N THR A 195 -2.27 -20.05 -24.05
CA THR A 195 -2.22 -20.78 -22.76
C THR A 195 -2.32 -19.78 -21.61
N LEU A 196 -3.17 -20.08 -20.62
CA LEU A 196 -3.26 -19.33 -19.38
C LEU A 196 -2.45 -20.01 -18.28
N GLU A 197 -1.50 -19.30 -17.69
CA GLU A 197 -0.75 -19.77 -16.52
C GLU A 197 -1.25 -19.10 -15.23
N LEU A 198 -1.39 -19.90 -14.18
CA LEU A 198 -1.73 -19.45 -12.82
C LEU A 198 -0.69 -20.02 -11.86
N SER A 199 -0.24 -19.22 -10.89
CA SER A 199 0.69 -19.65 -9.86
C SER A 199 0.45 -18.92 -8.54
N CYS A 200 0.34 -19.70 -7.47
CA CYS A 200 0.38 -19.23 -6.09
C CYS A 200 1.83 -19.05 -5.65
N GLN A 201 2.10 -17.98 -4.88
CA GLN A 201 3.47 -17.65 -4.44
C GLN A 201 3.74 -18.17 -3.02
N GLY A 202 4.98 -18.50 -2.71
CA GLY A 202 5.41 -18.82 -1.34
C GLY A 202 4.93 -20.16 -0.78
N GLY A 203 4.87 -21.21 -1.62
CA GLY A 203 4.47 -22.57 -1.18
C GLY A 203 2.99 -22.71 -0.82
N HIS A 204 2.14 -21.84 -1.37
CA HIS A 204 0.69 -21.99 -1.33
C HIS A 204 0.24 -22.78 -2.56
N VAL A 205 -0.82 -23.56 -2.42
CA VAL A 205 -1.52 -24.22 -3.53
C VAL A 205 -2.78 -23.45 -3.88
N ILE A 206 -3.24 -23.61 -5.12
CA ILE A 206 -4.56 -23.15 -5.54
C ILE A 206 -5.60 -23.99 -4.78
N SER A 207 -6.34 -23.36 -3.87
CA SER A 207 -7.26 -24.07 -2.96
C SER A 207 -8.71 -24.01 -3.40
N GLU A 208 -9.09 -23.00 -4.20
CA GLU A 208 -10.46 -22.73 -4.63
C GLU A 208 -10.44 -21.99 -5.97
N ILE A 209 -11.35 -22.31 -6.89
CA ILE A 209 -11.62 -21.47 -8.07
C ILE A 209 -12.88 -20.64 -7.79
N GLN A 210 -12.70 -19.37 -7.47
CA GLN A 210 -13.81 -18.47 -7.13
C GLN A 210 -14.61 -18.00 -8.35
N PHE A 211 -13.96 -17.97 -9.52
CA PHE A 211 -14.60 -17.68 -10.79
C PHE A 211 -13.78 -18.31 -11.91
N ALA A 212 -14.45 -18.95 -12.87
CA ALA A 212 -13.85 -19.35 -14.13
C ALA A 212 -14.91 -19.40 -15.23
N SER A 213 -14.67 -18.65 -16.32
CA SER A 213 -15.59 -18.52 -17.45
C SER A 213 -14.80 -18.45 -18.74
N TYR A 214 -15.07 -19.38 -19.65
CA TYR A 214 -14.61 -19.35 -21.03
C TYR A 214 -15.78 -18.93 -21.93
N GLY A 215 -15.66 -17.75 -22.52
CA GLY A 215 -16.74 -17.09 -23.24
C GLY A 215 -16.40 -15.63 -23.49
N ASN A 216 -17.32 -14.71 -23.18
CA ASN A 216 -17.03 -13.27 -23.14
C ASN A 216 -17.12 -12.64 -21.74
N PRO A 217 -16.44 -13.19 -20.70
CA PRO A 217 -16.54 -12.68 -19.34
C PRO A 217 -16.19 -11.19 -19.24
N GLU A 218 -16.89 -10.48 -18.36
CA GLU A 218 -16.76 -9.05 -18.11
C GLU A 218 -16.07 -8.77 -16.77
N GLY A 219 -15.64 -7.52 -16.57
CA GLY A 219 -15.00 -7.07 -15.35
C GLY A 219 -13.49 -7.39 -15.27
N LYS A 220 -12.96 -7.35 -14.05
CA LYS A 220 -11.53 -7.49 -13.72
C LYS A 220 -11.37 -8.42 -12.51
N CYS A 221 -10.13 -8.82 -12.22
CA CYS A 221 -9.80 -9.57 -11.01
C CYS A 221 -10.44 -8.95 -9.75
N GLY A 222 -11.08 -9.77 -8.93
CA GLY A 222 -11.89 -9.37 -7.76
C GLY A 222 -13.34 -8.97 -8.09
N SER A 223 -13.70 -8.86 -9.37
CA SER A 223 -15.04 -8.47 -9.82
C SER A 223 -15.37 -9.04 -11.22
N PHE A 224 -14.92 -10.26 -11.53
CA PHE A 224 -15.30 -10.93 -12.77
C PHE A 224 -16.76 -11.38 -12.72
N LYS A 225 -17.41 -11.38 -13.89
CA LYS A 225 -18.77 -11.89 -14.08
C LYS A 225 -18.88 -12.52 -15.46
N GLN A 226 -19.81 -13.47 -15.63
CA GLN A 226 -20.16 -13.99 -16.94
C GLN A 226 -20.65 -12.85 -17.85
N GLY A 227 -20.35 -12.95 -19.14
CA GLY A 227 -20.82 -12.01 -20.16
C GLY A 227 -22.16 -12.45 -20.75
N SER A 228 -22.41 -12.09 -22.00
CA SER A 228 -23.62 -12.54 -22.72
C SER A 228 -23.59 -14.02 -23.15
N TRP A 229 -22.42 -14.68 -23.11
CA TRP A 229 -22.29 -16.12 -23.32
C TRP A 229 -21.07 -16.72 -22.59
N ASP A 230 -21.22 -17.96 -22.16
CA ASP A 230 -20.24 -18.71 -21.35
C ASP A 230 -20.41 -20.22 -21.60
N VAL A 231 -19.32 -20.98 -21.47
CA VAL A 231 -19.37 -22.45 -21.43
C VAL A 231 -19.59 -22.92 -19.99
N THR A 232 -20.75 -23.54 -19.73
CA THR A 232 -21.23 -23.93 -18.39
C THR A 232 -20.23 -24.70 -17.52
N ASN A 233 -19.36 -25.53 -18.13
CA ASN A 233 -18.40 -26.37 -17.42
C ASN A 233 -16.99 -25.74 -17.30
N SER A 234 -16.84 -24.45 -17.61
CA SER A 234 -15.55 -23.74 -17.54
C SER A 234 -14.89 -23.86 -16.17
N ALA A 235 -15.66 -23.69 -15.08
CA ALA A 235 -15.15 -23.80 -13.72
C ALA A 235 -14.64 -25.21 -13.40
N LEU A 236 -15.45 -26.24 -13.62
CA LEU A 236 -15.08 -27.64 -13.37
C LEU A 236 -13.81 -28.07 -14.11
N PHE A 237 -13.59 -27.58 -15.33
CA PHE A 237 -12.37 -27.84 -16.08
C PHE A 237 -11.13 -27.20 -15.42
N VAL A 238 -11.24 -25.94 -15.02
CA VAL A 238 -10.17 -25.19 -14.34
C VAL A 238 -9.90 -25.74 -12.94
N GLU A 239 -10.93 -26.08 -12.17
CA GLU A 239 -10.81 -26.72 -10.85
C GLU A 239 -9.99 -28.01 -10.93
N LYS A 240 -10.35 -28.91 -11.85
CA LYS A 240 -9.64 -30.17 -12.09
C LYS A 240 -8.19 -29.95 -12.55
N ALA A 241 -7.91 -28.87 -13.27
CA ALA A 241 -6.59 -28.56 -13.80
C ALA A 241 -5.68 -27.83 -12.80
N CYS A 242 -6.21 -27.28 -11.69
CA CYS A 242 -5.47 -26.34 -10.85
C CYS A 242 -5.53 -26.61 -9.34
N ILE A 243 -6.65 -27.13 -8.80
CA ILE A 243 -6.78 -27.29 -7.35
C ILE A 243 -5.73 -28.27 -6.81
N GLY A 244 -5.08 -27.86 -5.71
CA GLY A 244 -4.01 -28.62 -5.05
C GLY A 244 -2.62 -28.45 -5.65
N MET A 245 -2.45 -27.65 -6.71
CA MET A 245 -1.14 -27.36 -7.31
C MET A 245 -0.67 -25.93 -6.99
N GLU A 246 0.65 -25.75 -6.84
CA GLU A 246 1.28 -24.42 -6.70
C GLU A 246 1.18 -23.61 -7.99
N SER A 247 1.14 -24.28 -9.14
CA SER A 247 0.92 -23.69 -10.45
C SER A 247 0.17 -24.64 -11.40
N CYS A 248 -0.55 -24.06 -12.36
CA CYS A 248 -1.21 -24.79 -13.43
C CYS A 248 -1.16 -23.98 -14.74
N SER A 249 -1.15 -24.70 -15.87
CA SER A 249 -1.23 -24.13 -17.21
C SER A 249 -2.46 -24.70 -17.93
N ILE A 250 -3.25 -23.83 -18.54
CA ILE A 250 -4.57 -24.15 -19.11
C ILE A 250 -4.56 -23.74 -20.59
N ASP A 251 -4.69 -24.71 -21.49
CA ASP A 251 -4.76 -24.44 -22.93
C ASP A 251 -6.14 -23.89 -23.32
N VAL A 252 -6.20 -22.59 -23.61
CA VAL A 252 -7.41 -21.86 -23.97
C VAL A 252 -7.68 -22.04 -25.47
N PHE A 253 -8.32 -23.17 -25.77
CA PHE A 253 -8.85 -23.52 -27.08
C PHE A 253 -10.30 -23.99 -26.93
N ALA A 254 -11.18 -23.69 -27.89
CA ALA A 254 -12.57 -24.11 -27.91
C ALA A 254 -12.76 -25.62 -27.63
N LYS A 255 -11.90 -26.45 -28.22
CA LYS A 255 -11.83 -27.91 -28.01
C LYS A 255 -11.59 -28.32 -26.55
N SER A 256 -10.80 -27.56 -25.80
CA SER A 256 -10.50 -27.82 -24.38
C SER A 256 -11.75 -27.67 -23.52
N PHE A 257 -12.65 -26.78 -23.93
CA PHE A 257 -13.93 -26.49 -23.27
C PHE A 257 -15.12 -27.26 -23.88
N GLY A 258 -14.86 -28.27 -24.71
CA GLY A 258 -15.91 -29.12 -25.29
C GLY A 258 -16.73 -28.48 -26.41
N LEU A 259 -16.32 -27.32 -26.93
CA LEU A 259 -16.80 -26.80 -28.21
C LEU A 259 -16.03 -27.48 -29.35
N GLY A 260 -16.62 -27.58 -30.54
CA GLY A 260 -15.93 -28.09 -31.73
C GLY A 260 -14.88 -27.12 -32.28
N ASP A 261 -14.58 -27.24 -33.58
CA ASP A 261 -13.71 -26.29 -34.31
C ASP A 261 -14.38 -24.91 -34.54
N ALA A 262 -14.77 -24.25 -33.45
CA ALA A 262 -15.41 -22.94 -33.43
C ALA A 262 -14.38 -21.82 -33.62
N THR A 263 -13.82 -21.72 -34.82
CA THR A 263 -12.64 -20.88 -35.17
C THR A 263 -12.86 -19.36 -35.19
N ASN A 264 -14.05 -18.86 -34.81
CA ASN A 264 -14.43 -17.45 -34.94
C ASN A 264 -15.10 -16.87 -33.67
N LEU A 265 -14.87 -17.47 -32.51
CA LEU A 265 -15.29 -16.89 -31.23
C LEU A 265 -14.23 -15.90 -30.74
N SER A 266 -14.60 -14.64 -30.53
CA SER A 266 -13.79 -13.65 -29.80
C SER A 266 -13.78 -13.95 -28.29
N ALA A 267 -13.41 -15.19 -27.95
CA ALA A 267 -13.52 -15.76 -26.63
C ALA A 267 -12.26 -15.51 -25.81
N ARG A 268 -12.44 -15.52 -24.49
CA ARG A 268 -11.35 -15.57 -23.53
C ARG A 268 -11.76 -16.41 -22.33
N LEU A 269 -10.79 -17.10 -21.75
CA LEU A 269 -10.89 -17.63 -20.40
C LEU A 269 -10.54 -16.50 -19.42
N ALA A 270 -11.36 -16.29 -18.39
CA ALA A 270 -10.99 -15.51 -17.22
C ALA A 270 -11.16 -16.36 -15.95
N VAL A 271 -10.14 -16.38 -15.10
CA VAL A 271 -10.08 -17.14 -13.85
C VAL A 271 -9.72 -16.23 -12.68
N GLN A 272 -10.35 -16.48 -11.54
CA GLN A 272 -9.95 -16.00 -10.21
C GLN A 272 -9.93 -17.20 -9.26
N ALA A 273 -8.84 -17.36 -8.51
CA ALA A 273 -8.60 -18.48 -7.63
C ALA A 273 -8.01 -18.03 -6.30
N LEU A 274 -8.38 -18.71 -5.21
CA LEU A 274 -7.81 -18.50 -3.88
C LEU A 274 -6.51 -19.31 -3.76
N CYS A 275 -5.49 -18.74 -3.11
CA CYS A 275 -4.30 -19.46 -2.69
C CYS A 275 -4.34 -19.71 -1.17
N ALA A 276 -4.07 -20.94 -0.74
CA ALA A 276 -3.96 -21.30 0.67
C ALA A 276 -2.83 -22.30 0.89
N HIS A 277 -2.49 -22.56 2.14
CA HIS A 277 -1.66 -23.71 2.47
C HIS A 277 -2.44 -25.01 2.30
N ASN A 278 -1.70 -26.05 1.92
CA ASN A 278 -2.16 -27.44 1.81
C ASN A 278 -2.27 -28.08 3.20
#